data_AF-A0A1H1FS82-F1
#
_entry.id   AF-A0A1H1FS82-F1
#
_cell.length_a   1.000
_cell.length_b   1.000
_cell.length_c   1.000
_cell.angle_alpha   90.00
_cell.angle_beta   90.00
_cell.angle_gamma   90.00
#
_symmetry.space_group_name_H-M   'P 1'
#
loop_
_entity.id
_entity.type
_entity.pdbx_description
1 polymer ?
#
loop_
_entity_poly.entity_id
_entity_poly.type
_entity_poly.pdbx_seq_one_letter_code
_entity_poly.pdbx_strand_id
1 'polypeptide(L)'
;MSKSKRMLPAALLAAGGMLFATAPAAQAETSAVSAQAAACTTQGQLRSCYEEISPTTHRLDVYWNSAYVGSGELTRNGANRYHLTVCHVGVSSVRFGIQVGSDHFYDGLGGSCYHRDFNYAITNWRGEVAHEGGTSYTPYYPAPTG
;
A
#
# COMPACT_ATOMS: atom_id res chain seq x y z
N MET A 1 16.41 57.51 59.49
CA MET A 1 15.38 56.46 59.73
C MET A 1 15.96 55.11 59.35
N SER A 2 16.12 54.23 60.34
CA SER A 2 16.68 52.88 60.22
C SER A 2 15.61 51.89 59.77
N LYS A 3 15.85 51.10 58.72
CA LYS A 3 14.98 49.97 58.34
C LYS A 3 15.71 48.67 58.64
N SER A 4 15.34 48.05 59.76
CA SER A 4 15.75 46.70 60.12
C SER A 4 14.83 45.64 59.49
N LYS A 5 15.48 44.71 58.79
CA LYS A 5 15.30 43.23 58.77
C LYS A 5 13.94 42.64 58.32
N ARG A 6 13.98 41.69 57.38
CA ARG A 6 14.17 40.25 57.69
C ARG A 6 14.20 39.36 56.42
N MET A 7 15.26 38.54 56.37
CA MET A 7 15.32 37.11 55.97
C MET A 7 15.04 36.71 54.50
N LEU A 8 16.13 36.46 53.76
CA LEU A 8 16.33 35.28 52.89
C LEU A 8 16.66 34.07 53.80
N PRO A 9 16.47 32.78 53.43
CA PRO A 9 16.76 32.14 52.13
C PRO A 9 15.64 31.10 51.77
N ALA A 10 15.70 30.15 50.84
CA ALA A 10 16.77 29.44 50.18
C ALA A 10 16.25 28.74 48.90
N ALA A 11 17.14 28.66 47.91
CA ALA A 11 17.40 27.51 47.05
C ALA A 11 16.20 26.65 46.57
N LEU A 12 15.78 26.91 45.33
CA LEU A 12 15.33 25.88 44.40
C LEU A 12 16.45 24.85 44.22
N LEU A 13 16.21 23.59 44.57
CA LEU A 13 16.97 22.45 44.06
C LEU A 13 16.15 21.15 44.14
N ALA A 14 15.96 20.56 42.96
CA ALA A 14 16.01 19.14 42.62
C ALA A 14 15.20 18.09 43.43
N ALA A 15 14.35 17.36 42.69
CA ALA A 15 14.17 15.89 42.72
C ALA A 15 13.04 15.57 41.72
N GLY A 16 13.14 14.68 40.73
CA GLY A 16 13.77 13.36 40.82
C GLY A 16 12.84 12.42 41.59
N GLY A 17 11.74 11.97 40.96
CA GLY A 17 10.75 11.13 41.63
C GLY A 17 9.92 10.32 40.64
N MET A 18 10.12 9.00 40.71
CA MET A 18 9.52 7.95 39.90
C MET A 18 8.00 7.88 40.11
N LEU A 19 7.24 7.66 39.03
CA LEU A 19 6.02 6.86 39.10
C LEU A 19 6.02 5.89 37.93
N PHE A 20 6.45 4.66 38.22
CA PHE A 20 6.11 3.49 37.43
C PHE A 20 4.59 3.33 37.46
N ALA A 21 3.91 3.95 36.50
CA ALA A 21 2.58 3.50 36.11
C ALA A 21 2.79 2.42 35.06
N THR A 22 2.74 1.16 35.49
CA THR A 22 2.59 0.02 34.57
C THR A 22 1.22 0.15 33.90
N ALA A 23 1.16 0.90 32.81
CA ALA A 23 0.08 0.75 31.85
C ALA A 23 0.09 -0.72 31.40
N PRO A 24 -1.07 -1.40 31.32
CA PRO A 24 -1.10 -2.68 30.65
C PRO A 24 -0.54 -2.42 29.25
N ALA A 25 0.58 -3.07 28.95
CA ALA A 25 0.95 -3.28 27.57
C ALA A 25 -0.26 -3.98 26.96
N ALA A 26 -1.10 -3.23 26.26
CA ALA A 26 -2.00 -3.78 25.28
C ALA A 26 -1.05 -4.47 24.30
N GLN A 27 -0.83 -5.75 24.57
CA GLN A 27 -0.07 -6.65 23.73
C GLN A 27 -0.80 -6.57 22.41
N ALA A 28 -0.24 -5.79 21.47
CA ALA A 28 -0.68 -5.80 20.11
C ALA A 28 -0.47 -7.24 19.67
N GLU A 29 -1.54 -8.03 19.72
CA GLU A 29 -1.63 -9.30 19.04
C GLU A 29 -1.48 -8.96 17.57
N THR A 30 -0.24 -8.86 17.11
CA THR A 30 0.07 -9.04 15.71
C THR A 30 -0.26 -10.50 15.45
N SER A 31 -1.53 -10.77 15.15
CA SER A 31 -1.92 -11.95 14.39
C SER A 31 -1.14 -11.83 13.09
N ALA A 32 0.05 -12.39 13.07
CA ALA A 32 0.75 -12.71 11.84
C ALA A 32 -0.07 -13.82 11.20
N VAL A 33 -1.18 -13.43 10.59
CA VAL A 33 -1.84 -14.24 9.58
C VAL A 33 -0.74 -14.48 8.56
N SER A 34 -0.27 -15.72 8.50
CA SER A 34 0.59 -16.17 7.42
C SER A 34 -0.18 -15.95 6.13
N ALA A 35 0.00 -14.78 5.52
CA ALA A 35 -0.44 -14.54 4.17
C ALA A 35 0.31 -15.56 3.32
N GLN A 36 -0.39 -16.60 2.88
CA GLN A 36 0.13 -17.47 1.83
C GLN A 36 0.45 -16.54 0.66
N ALA A 37 1.73 -16.33 0.38
CA ALA A 37 2.15 -15.55 -0.77
C ALA A 37 1.43 -16.11 -1.99
N ALA A 38 0.67 -15.25 -2.66
CA ALA A 38 -0.13 -15.64 -3.82
C ALA A 38 0.74 -16.39 -4.85
N ALA A 39 0.18 -17.44 -5.45
CA ALA A 39 0.88 -18.17 -6.51
C ALA A 39 1.16 -17.22 -7.68
N CYS A 40 2.43 -17.02 -7.99
CA CYS A 40 2.84 -16.12 -9.06
C CYS A 40 2.90 -16.85 -10.40
N THR A 41 2.39 -16.20 -11.45
CA THR A 41 2.54 -16.64 -12.84
C THR A 41 3.70 -15.90 -13.51
N THR A 42 4.47 -16.58 -14.35
CA THR A 42 5.59 -15.98 -15.10
C THR A 42 5.34 -16.09 -16.61
N GLN A 43 5.51 -14.99 -17.33
CA GLN A 43 5.38 -14.90 -18.78
C GLN A 43 6.50 -14.02 -19.35
N GLY A 44 7.56 -14.65 -19.86
CA GLY A 44 8.75 -13.94 -20.32
C GLY A 44 9.44 -13.20 -19.18
N GLN A 45 9.57 -11.88 -19.31
CA GLN A 45 10.14 -11.01 -18.27
C GLN A 45 9.11 -10.57 -17.22
N LEU A 46 7.81 -10.81 -17.44
CA LEU A 46 6.79 -10.49 -16.46
C LEU A 46 6.59 -11.64 -15.49
N ARG A 47 6.53 -11.32 -14.21
CA ARG A 47 5.94 -12.19 -13.19
C ARG A 47 4.84 -11.42 -12.47
N SER A 48 3.72 -12.07 -12.22
CA SER A 48 2.59 -11.47 -11.52
C SER A 48 2.02 -12.40 -10.46
N CYS A 49 1.75 -11.86 -9.28
CA CYS A 49 1.15 -12.58 -8.15
C CYS A 49 -0.22 -11.97 -7.89
N TYR A 50 -1.27 -12.78 -8.03
CA TYR A 50 -2.65 -12.32 -7.89
C TYR A 50 -3.24 -12.85 -6.59
N GLU A 51 -3.73 -11.94 -5.74
CA GLU A 51 -4.23 -12.23 -4.41
C GLU A 51 -5.68 -11.75 -4.25
N GLU A 52 -6.54 -12.64 -3.74
CA GLU A 52 -7.89 -12.30 -3.30
C GLU A 52 -7.86 -11.93 -1.82
N ILE A 53 -7.54 -10.66 -1.52
CA ILE A 53 -7.41 -10.15 -0.14
C ILE A 53 -8.74 -10.29 0.62
N SER A 54 -9.85 -10.05 -0.06
CA SER A 54 -11.21 -10.25 0.44
C SER A 54 -12.18 -10.46 -0.73
N PRO A 55 -13.45 -10.87 -0.50
CA PRO A 55 -14.44 -11.05 -1.58
C PRO A 55 -14.67 -9.81 -2.46
N THR A 56 -14.33 -8.62 -1.95
CA THR A 56 -14.48 -7.34 -2.65
C THR A 56 -13.16 -6.71 -3.05
N THR A 57 -12.00 -7.21 -2.61
CA THR A 57 -10.70 -6.55 -2.84
C THR A 57 -9.69 -7.56 -3.34
N HIS A 58 -9.20 -7.36 -4.57
CA HIS A 58 -8.16 -8.18 -5.17
C HIS A 58 -6.93 -7.33 -5.46
N ARG A 59 -5.74 -7.92 -5.34
CA ARG A 59 -4.45 -7.28 -5.61
C ARG A 59 -3.65 -8.05 -6.65
N LEU A 60 -2.91 -7.31 -7.46
CA LEU A 60 -2.00 -7.82 -8.46
C LEU A 60 -0.64 -7.17 -8.27
N ASP A 61 0.33 -7.95 -7.76
CA ASP A 61 1.72 -7.54 -7.66
C ASP A 61 2.46 -7.92 -8.94
N VAL A 62 3.21 -6.98 -9.52
CA VAL A 62 3.89 -7.17 -10.80
C VAL A 62 5.40 -6.97 -10.65
N TYR A 63 6.13 -7.88 -11.27
CA TYR A 63 7.59 -7.93 -11.29
C TYR A 63 8.09 -7.93 -12.73
N TRP A 64 9.21 -7.24 -12.97
CA TRP A 64 9.94 -7.21 -14.22
C TRP A 64 11.29 -7.87 -14.00
N ASN A 65 11.53 -8.98 -14.70
CA ASN A 65 12.53 -9.98 -14.34
C ASN A 65 12.33 -10.42 -12.88
N SER A 66 13.29 -10.13 -12.00
CA SER A 66 13.20 -10.41 -10.57
C SER A 66 12.82 -9.18 -9.72
N ALA A 67 12.74 -7.99 -10.32
CA ALA A 67 12.51 -6.75 -9.59
C ALA A 67 11.02 -6.46 -9.45
N TYR A 68 10.59 -6.07 -8.24
CA TYR A 68 9.23 -5.62 -7.99
C TYR A 68 9.01 -4.28 -8.69
N VAL A 69 7.98 -4.21 -9.54
CA VAL A 69 7.65 -2.98 -10.27
C VAL A 69 6.60 -2.21 -9.49
N GLY A 70 5.54 -2.86 -9.05
CA GLY A 70 4.41 -2.19 -8.44
C GLY A 70 3.21 -3.12 -8.22
N SER A 71 2.11 -2.53 -7.75
CA SER A 71 0.87 -3.25 -7.48
C SER A 71 -0.37 -2.50 -7.97
N GLY A 72 -1.34 -3.26 -8.46
CA GLY A 72 -2.70 -2.80 -8.69
C GLY A 72 -3.65 -3.40 -7.67
N GLU A 73 -4.55 -2.62 -7.12
CA GLU A 73 -5.60 -3.08 -6.22
C GLU A 73 -6.97 -2.65 -6.75
N LEU A 74 -7.86 -3.62 -6.93
CA LEU A 74 -9.22 -3.38 -7.41
C LEU A 74 -10.21 -3.73 -6.30
N THR A 75 -10.98 -2.75 -5.85
CA THR A 75 -11.98 -2.89 -4.79
C THR A 75 -13.39 -2.67 -5.35
N ARG A 76 -14.32 -3.58 -5.09
CA ARG A 76 -15.74 -3.44 -5.42
C ARG A 76 -16.50 -2.78 -4.26
N ASN A 77 -17.04 -1.60 -4.52
CA ASN A 77 -17.77 -0.75 -3.58
C ASN A 77 -19.30 -0.73 -3.81
N GLY A 78 -19.81 -1.66 -4.63
CA GLY A 78 -21.23 -1.78 -4.96
C GLY A 78 -21.43 -2.61 -6.22
N ALA A 79 -22.70 -2.84 -6.62
CA ALA A 79 -23.06 -3.77 -7.69
C ALA A 79 -22.20 -3.60 -8.96
N ASN A 80 -21.99 -2.35 -9.39
CA ASN A 80 -21.20 -1.95 -10.55
C ASN A 80 -20.26 -0.78 -10.22
N ARG A 81 -19.73 -0.74 -8.98
CA ARG A 81 -18.84 0.34 -8.54
C ARG A 81 -17.51 -0.24 -8.11
N TYR A 82 -16.43 0.24 -8.71
CA TYR A 82 -15.08 -0.22 -8.41
C TYR A 82 -14.15 0.96 -8.18
N HIS A 83 -13.19 0.78 -7.27
CA HIS A 83 -12.06 1.67 -7.07
C HIS A 83 -10.78 0.92 -7.43
N LEU A 84 -9.99 1.49 -8.33
CA LEU A 84 -8.67 0.99 -8.71
C LEU A 84 -7.60 1.91 -8.13
N THR A 85 -6.61 1.29 -7.50
CA THR A 85 -5.34 1.89 -7.13
C THR A 85 -4.22 1.25 -7.93
N VAL A 86 -3.28 2.02 -8.46
CA VAL A 86 -2.10 1.54 -9.19
C VAL A 86 -0.87 2.25 -8.64
N CYS A 87 0.07 1.51 -8.06
CA CYS A 87 1.28 2.05 -7.45
C CYS A 87 2.53 1.50 -8.16
N HIS A 88 3.39 2.38 -8.68
CA HIS A 88 4.71 2.07 -9.24
C HIS A 88 5.78 2.42 -8.20
N VAL A 89 6.62 1.43 -7.85
CA VAL A 89 7.53 1.55 -6.70
C VAL A 89 9.00 1.35 -7.09
N GLY A 90 9.33 0.39 -7.97
CA GLY A 90 10.66 -0.22 -7.89
C GLY A 90 11.56 -0.19 -9.12
N VAL A 91 11.09 0.21 -10.31
CA VAL A 91 11.89 0.06 -11.54
C VAL A 91 11.74 1.29 -12.45
N SER A 92 12.79 2.12 -12.55
CA SER A 92 12.78 3.35 -13.34
C SER A 92 12.86 3.14 -14.86
N SER A 93 13.38 1.99 -15.30
CA SER A 93 13.49 1.65 -16.73
C SER A 93 12.18 1.17 -17.37
N VAL A 94 11.12 1.03 -16.56
CA VAL A 94 9.80 0.63 -17.03
C VAL A 94 8.74 1.51 -16.40
N ARG A 95 7.55 1.53 -16.99
CA ARG A 95 6.37 2.17 -16.42
C ARG A 95 5.30 1.12 -16.19
N PHE A 96 4.78 1.08 -14.96
CA PHE A 96 3.72 0.15 -14.59
C PHE A 96 2.33 0.78 -14.70
N GLY A 97 1.39 -0.03 -15.18
CA GLY A 97 -0.01 0.29 -15.24
C GLY A 97 -0.90 -0.94 -15.08
N ILE A 98 -2.20 -0.69 -15.00
CA ILE A 98 -3.26 -1.69 -15.03
C ILE A 98 -4.16 -1.40 -16.22
N GLN A 99 -4.50 -2.45 -16.96
CA GLN A 99 -5.55 -2.39 -17.96
C GLN A 99 -6.86 -2.92 -17.39
N VAL A 100 -7.94 -2.16 -17.58
CA VAL A 100 -9.32 -2.55 -17.24
C VAL A 100 -10.17 -2.43 -18.51
N GLY A 101 -10.67 -3.56 -19.02
CA GLY A 101 -11.28 -3.57 -20.35
C GLY A 101 -10.27 -3.14 -21.42
N SER A 102 -10.59 -2.08 -22.18
CA SER A 102 -9.69 -1.47 -23.17
C SER A 102 -8.88 -0.30 -22.63
N ASP A 103 -9.16 0.17 -21.42
CA ASP A 103 -8.55 1.39 -20.88
C ASP A 103 -7.30 1.08 -20.05
N HIS A 104 -6.31 1.96 -20.14
CA HIS A 104 -4.98 1.79 -19.58
C HIS A 104 -4.68 2.86 -18.53
N PHE A 105 -4.29 2.43 -17.33
CA PHE A 105 -4.14 3.29 -16.16
C PHE A 105 -2.75 3.14 -15.56
N TYR A 106 -1.99 4.23 -15.48
CA TYR A 106 -0.61 4.18 -15.03
C TYR A 106 -0.39 5.09 -13.84
N ASP A 107 0.47 4.66 -12.92
CA ASP A 107 1.09 5.56 -11.97
C ASP A 107 2.05 6.52 -12.72
N GLY A 108 2.01 7.79 -12.35
CA GLY A 108 2.90 8.82 -12.88
C GLY A 108 4.19 8.86 -12.07
N LEU A 109 5.31 8.48 -12.68
CA LEU A 109 6.69 8.72 -12.22
C LEU A 109 6.96 8.52 -10.71
N GLY A 110 6.49 7.39 -10.15
CA GLY A 110 7.14 6.72 -9.02
C GLY A 110 7.10 7.43 -7.66
N GLY A 111 5.98 8.08 -7.33
CA GLY A 111 5.81 8.72 -6.01
C GLY A 111 4.38 8.84 -5.49
N SER A 112 3.36 8.65 -6.34
CA SER A 112 1.95 8.78 -5.94
C SER A 112 1.10 7.80 -6.72
N CYS A 113 0.47 6.84 -6.03
CA CYS A 113 -0.41 5.88 -6.70
C CYS A 113 -1.48 6.58 -7.55
N TYR A 114 -1.76 6.04 -8.73
CA TYR A 114 -2.89 6.45 -9.54
C TYR A 114 -4.18 5.83 -8.97
N HIS A 115 -5.25 6.62 -8.91
CA HIS A 115 -6.56 6.19 -8.42
C HIS A 115 -7.65 6.46 -9.44
N ARG A 116 -8.60 5.52 -9.59
CA ARG A 116 -9.74 5.68 -10.49
C ARG A 116 -10.97 4.94 -10.00
N ASP A 117 -12.10 5.65 -10.00
CA ASP A 117 -13.41 5.04 -9.82
C ASP A 117 -14.04 4.64 -11.16
N PHE A 118 -14.73 3.50 -11.15
CA PHE A 118 -15.53 2.98 -12.24
C PHE A 118 -16.98 2.79 -11.80
N ASN A 119 -17.92 3.21 -12.64
CA ASN A 119 -19.36 3.07 -12.42
C ASN A 119 -19.99 2.09 -13.41
N TYR A 120 -19.26 1.02 -13.75
CA TYR A 120 -19.72 -0.07 -14.61
C TYR A 120 -19.15 -1.41 -14.13
N ALA A 121 -19.69 -2.51 -14.65
CA ALA A 121 -19.23 -3.85 -14.33
C ALA A 121 -17.86 -4.12 -14.97
N ILE A 122 -16.86 -4.45 -14.16
CA ILE A 122 -15.56 -4.94 -14.63
C ILE A 122 -15.60 -6.46 -14.58
N THR A 123 -15.23 -7.12 -15.68
CA THR A 123 -15.14 -8.59 -15.75
C THR A 123 -13.73 -9.07 -15.45
N ASN A 124 -12.74 -8.39 -16.03
CA ASN A 124 -11.34 -8.72 -15.88
C ASN A 124 -10.46 -7.47 -15.93
N TRP A 125 -9.22 -7.67 -15.48
CA TRP A 125 -8.18 -6.65 -15.43
C TRP A 125 -6.81 -7.34 -15.49
N ARG A 126 -5.76 -6.60 -15.84
CA ARG A 126 -4.40 -7.14 -15.91
C ARG A 126 -3.34 -6.07 -15.69
N GLY A 127 -2.15 -6.51 -15.33
CA GLY A 127 -0.98 -5.67 -15.27
C GLY A 127 -0.41 -5.39 -16.65
N GLU A 128 0.15 -4.20 -16.79
CA GLU A 128 0.83 -3.72 -17.97
C GLU A 128 2.17 -3.11 -17.57
N VAL A 129 3.22 -3.46 -18.31
CA VAL A 129 4.54 -2.85 -18.15
C VAL A 129 5.01 -2.34 -19.50
N ALA A 130 5.14 -1.01 -19.62
CA ALA A 130 5.74 -0.35 -20.76
C ALA A 130 7.26 -0.24 -20.57
N HIS A 131 8.01 -0.57 -21.61
CA HIS A 131 9.47 -0.62 -21.65
C HIS A 131 9.97 -0.22 -23.06
N GLU A 132 11.28 -0.08 -23.24
CA GLU A 132 11.88 0.36 -24.52
C GLU A 132 11.42 -0.48 -25.72
N GLY A 133 11.34 -1.80 -25.55
CA GLY A 133 10.86 -2.74 -26.58
C GLY A 133 9.34 -2.83 -26.77
N GLY A 134 8.53 -1.96 -26.15
CA GLY A 134 7.06 -1.95 -26.27
C GLY A 134 6.36 -2.21 -24.94
N THR A 135 5.23 -2.92 -24.99
CA THR A 135 4.38 -3.16 -23.83
C THR A 135 4.16 -4.64 -23.62
N SER A 136 4.46 -5.10 -22.42
CA SER A 136 4.21 -6.47 -21.98
C SER A 136 3.01 -6.49 -21.02
N TYR A 137 2.26 -7.58 -21.06
CA TYR A 137 1.04 -7.75 -20.26
C TYR A 137 1.09 -9.01 -19.43
N THR A 138 0.53 -8.95 -18.22
CA THR A 138 0.22 -10.16 -17.46
C THR A 138 -0.98 -10.87 -18.08
N PRO A 139 -1.31 -12.11 -17.65
CA PRO A 139 -2.62 -12.69 -17.92
C PRO A 139 -3.76 -11.80 -17.43
N TYR A 140 -4.96 -12.04 -17.95
CA TYR A 140 -6.18 -11.47 -17.39
C TYR A 140 -6.58 -12.19 -16.10
N TYR A 141 -6.94 -11.40 -15.10
CA TYR A 141 -7.44 -11.86 -13.82
C TYR A 141 -8.90 -11.43 -13.63
N PRO A 142 -9.71 -12.21 -12.91
CA PRO A 142 -11.09 -11.84 -12.63
C PRO A 142 -11.15 -10.62 -11.71
N ALA A 143 -12.16 -9.77 -11.93
CA ALA A 143 -12.47 -8.70 -11.00
C ALA A 143 -13.20 -9.24 -9.74
N PRO A 144 -13.13 -8.53 -8.60
CA PRO A 144 -13.88 -8.91 -7.40
C PRO A 144 -15.39 -8.93 -7.68
N THR A 145 -16.05 -10.02 -7.31
CA THR A 145 -17.48 -10.20 -7.62
C THR A 145 -18.40 -9.92 -6.45
N GLY A 146 -17.90 -9.92 -5.20
CA GLY A 146 -18.60 -9.55 -3.96
C GLY A 146 -19.93 -10.24 -3.70
#